data_AF-A0A1I6VJB4-F1
#
_entry.id   AF-A0A1I6VJB4-F1
#
_cell.length_a   1.000
_cell.length_b   1.000
_cell.length_c   1.000
_cell.angle_alpha   90.00
_cell.angle_beta   90.00
_cell.angle_gamma   90.00
#
_symmetry.space_group_name_H-M   'P 1'
#
loop_
_entity.id
_entity.type
_entity.pdbx_description
1 polymer ?
#
loop_
_entity_poly.entity_id
_entity_poly.type
_entity_poly.pdbx_seq_one_letter_code
_entity_poly.pdbx_strand_id
1 'polypeptide(L)' 'MTHAHDREDAHLGEGDDPVLDAVAVLRCRGYTVEPDDDCARWRIDGADWITLSDLFARALRLGLRDGPGRAQ' A
#
# COMPACT_ATOMS: atom_id res chain seq x y z
N MET A 1 4.02 -13.29 -40.09
CA MET A 1 3.09 -12.13 -40.03
C MET A 1 1.74 -12.74 -39.69
N THR A 2 1.18 -12.63 -38.49
CA THR A 2 1.05 -11.47 -37.61
C THR A 2 1.03 -11.95 -36.16
N HIS A 3 1.58 -11.12 -35.28
CA HIS A 3 1.64 -11.30 -33.84
C HIS A 3 0.24 -11.55 -33.24
N ALA A 4 0.11 -12.60 -32.44
CA ALA A 4 -0.82 -12.62 -31.32
C ALA A 4 0.03 -12.86 -30.08
N HIS A 5 0.59 -11.78 -29.56
CA HIS A 5 1.16 -11.73 -28.22
C HIS A 5 -0.05 -11.60 -27.29
N ASP A 6 -0.77 -12.70 -27.12
CA ASP A 6 -1.83 -12.79 -26.11
C ASP A 6 -1.13 -13.05 -24.79
N ARG A 7 -0.61 -11.95 -24.26
CA ARG A 7 0.01 -11.84 -22.96
C ARG A 7 -1.12 -11.78 -21.96
N GLU A 8 -1.75 -12.92 -21.71
CA GLU A 8 -2.51 -13.10 -20.47
C GLU A 8 -1.48 -13.24 -19.35
N ASP A 9 -0.89 -12.10 -18.95
CA ASP A 9 -0.17 -11.99 -17.68
C ASP A 9 -1.17 -12.33 -16.58
N ALA A 10 -1.19 -13.59 -16.18
CA ALA A 10 -1.70 -14.04 -14.89
C ALA A 10 -0.78 -13.53 -13.76
N HIS A 11 -0.48 -12.23 -13.74
CA HIS A 11 0.20 -11.52 -12.67
C HIS A 11 -0.82 -10.80 -11.76
N LEU A 12 -2.00 -11.39 -11.55
CA LEU A 12 -2.92 -10.92 -10.53
C LEU A 12 -2.38 -11.30 -9.15
N GLY A 13 -1.68 -10.36 -8.52
CA GLY A 13 -1.91 -10.10 -7.09
C GLY A 13 -0.73 -10.19 -6.13
N GLU A 14 0.49 -10.45 -6.58
CA GLU A 14 1.67 -10.32 -5.71
C GLU A 14 2.26 -8.90 -5.83
N GLY A 15 1.61 -7.91 -5.23
CA GLY A 15 2.25 -6.60 -4.99
C GLY A 15 1.55 -5.33 -5.45
N ASP A 16 0.22 -5.33 -5.67
CA ASP A 16 -0.52 -4.11 -6.05
C ASP A 16 -1.69 -3.80 -5.09
N ASP A 17 -1.64 -4.28 -3.84
CA ASP A 17 -2.56 -3.77 -2.83
C ASP A 17 -1.98 -2.45 -2.28
N PRO A 18 -2.56 -1.29 -2.62
CA PRO A 18 -2.03 -0.01 -2.15
C PRO A 18 -2.07 0.10 -0.62
N VAL A 19 -2.95 -0.65 0.06
CA VAL A 19 -3.00 -0.72 1.52
C VAL A 19 -1.73 -1.41 2.04
N LEU A 20 -1.30 -2.51 1.43
CA LEU A 20 -0.07 -3.20 1.81
C LEU A 20 1.16 -2.31 1.60
N ASP A 21 1.20 -1.52 0.53
CA ASP A 21 2.26 -0.54 0.29
C ASP A 21 2.30 0.55 1.36
N ALA A 22 1.13 1.10 1.72
CA ALA A 22 1.02 2.09 2.79
C ALA A 22 1.52 1.51 4.13
N VAL A 23 1.10 0.29 4.46
CA VAL A 23 1.55 -0.44 5.66
C VAL A 23 3.05 -0.70 5.62
N ALA A 24 3.60 -1.09 4.47
CA ALA A 24 5.02 -1.34 4.29
C ALA A 24 5.85 -0.07 4.50
N VAL A 25 5.43 1.07 3.93
CA VAL A 25 6.08 2.37 4.16
C VAL A 25 6.09 2.73 5.64
N LEU A 26 4.96 2.59 6.33
CA LEU A 26 4.87 2.85 7.76
C LEU A 26 5.82 1.94 8.56
N ARG A 27 5.82 0.63 8.28
CA ARG A 27 6.70 -0.34 8.95
C ARG A 27 8.18 -0.09 8.66
N CYS A 28 8.54 0.29 7.43
CA CYS A 28 9.91 0.70 7.09
C CYS A 28 10.37 1.94 7.86
N ARG A 29 9.44 2.81 8.28
CA ARG A 29 9.72 3.96 9.16
C ARG A 29 9.74 3.62 10.65
N GLY A 30 9.52 2.36 11.02
CA GLY A 30 9.55 1.87 12.39
C GLY A 30 8.19 1.89 13.09
N TYR A 31 7.11 2.20 12.38
CA TYR A 31 5.76 2.13 12.94
C TYR A 31 5.23 0.70 12.97
N THR A 32 4.57 0.31 14.04
CA THR A 32 3.77 -0.91 14.11
C THR A 32 2.39 -0.62 13.55
N VAL A 33 1.96 -1.36 12.54
CA VAL A 33 0.61 -1.22 11.95
C VAL A 33 -0.16 -2.51 12.11
N GLU A 34 -1.31 -2.43 12.76
CA GLU A 34 -2.20 -3.54 13.06
C GLU A 34 -3.58 -3.29 12.40
N PRO A 35 -4.10 -4.21 11.59
CA PRO A 35 -5.47 -4.13 11.09
C PRO A 35 -6.49 -4.51 12.16
N ASP A 36 -7.69 -3.96 12.06
CA ASP A 36 -8.87 -4.42 12.79
C ASP A 36 -9.41 -5.74 12.19
N ASP A 37 -10.34 -6.42 12.86
CA ASP A 37 -10.84 -7.74 12.45
C ASP A 37 -11.38 -7.76 11.00
N ASP A 38 -12.06 -6.70 10.58
CA ASP A 38 -12.64 -6.55 9.24
C ASP A 38 -11.72 -5.78 8.26
N CYS A 39 -10.49 -5.47 8.65
CA CYS A 39 -9.56 -4.63 7.86
C CYS A 39 -10.16 -3.27 7.42
N ALA A 40 -11.14 -2.76 8.16
CA ALA A 40 -11.79 -1.47 7.91
C ALA A 40 -11.05 -0.30 8.59
N ARG A 41 -10.25 -0.60 9.61
CA ARG A 41 -9.48 0.35 10.42
C ARG A 41 -8.10 -0.20 10.73
N TRP A 42 -7.17 0.71 11.01
CA TRP A 42 -5.79 0.36 11.36
C TRP A 42 -5.38 1.08 12.62
N ARG A 43 -4.55 0.43 13.42
CA ARG A 43 -3.90 1.01 14.59
C ARG A 43 -2.42 1.16 14.32
N ILE A 44 -1.87 2.32 14.68
CA ILE A 44 -0.45 2.63 14.53
C ILE A 44 0.17 2.80 15.92
N ASP A 45 1.20 2.02 16.25
CA ASP A 45 1.92 2.04 17.54
C ASP A 45 1.01 1.97 18.78
N GLY A 46 -0.09 1.21 18.68
CA GLY A 46 -1.05 1.11 19.79
C GLY A 46 -1.90 2.36 20.02
N ALA A 47 -1.90 3.33 19.11
CA ALA A 47 -2.72 4.55 19.19
C ALA A 47 -4.21 4.29 18.90
N ASP A 48 -4.98 5.35 18.67
CA ASP A 48 -6.36 5.25 18.21
C ASP A 48 -6.46 4.60 16.82
N TRP A 49 -7.60 3.95 16.59
CA TRP A 49 -7.96 3.39 15.30
C TRP A 49 -8.19 4.49 14.27
N ILE A 50 -7.55 4.37 13.11
CA ILE A 50 -7.66 5.30 11.99
C ILE A 50 -8.33 4.65 10.80
N THR A 51 -8.93 5.47 9.93
CA THR A 51 -9.57 5.00 8.70
C THR A 51 -8.52 4.69 7.63
N LEU A 52 -8.97 4.06 6.53
CA LEU A 52 -8.10 3.79 5.38
C LEU A 52 -7.53 5.08 4.78
N SER A 53 -8.36 6.11 4.67
CA SER A 53 -7.96 7.43 4.17
C SER A 53 -6.87 8.06 5.03
N ASP A 54 -6.97 7.94 6.36
CA ASP A 54 -5.97 8.44 7.29
C ASP A 54 -4.65 7.65 7.20
N LEU A 55 -4.74 6.33 7.01
CA LEU A 55 -3.57 5.46 6.80
C LEU A 55 -2.79 5.91 5.57
N PHE A 56 -3.49 6.10 4.44
CA PHE A 56 -2.88 6.60 3.21
C PHE A 56 -2.30 8.00 3.38
N ALA A 57 -3.03 8.92 4.01
CA ALA A 57 -2.53 10.28 4.25
C ALA A 57 -1.22 10.28 5.07
N ARG A 58 -1.08 9.37 6.05
CA ARG A 58 0.16 9.19 6.81
C ARG A 58 1.27 8.58 5.97
N ALA A 59 0.98 7.53 5.20
CA ALA A 59 1.96 6.91 4.32
C ALA A 59 2.50 7.91 3.27
N LEU A 60 1.63 8.71 2.65
CA LEU A 60 2.02 9.78 1.71
C LEU A 60 2.94 10.82 2.37
N ARG A 61 2.62 11.26 3.59
CA ARG A 61 3.50 12.18 4.36
C ARG A 61 4.86 11.58 4.67
N LEU A 62 4.93 10.25 4.80
CA LEU A 62 6.17 9.50 5.07
C LEU A 62 6.92 9.09 3.80
N GLY A 63 6.44 9.52 2.62
CA GLY A 63 7.12 9.27 1.35
C GLY A 63 6.66 8.02 0.62
N LEU A 64 5.43 7.53 0.87
CA LEU A 64 4.70 6.77 -0.15
C LEU A 64 4.61 7.70 -1.36
N ARG A 65 5.50 7.46 -2.31
CA ARG A 65 5.57 8.23 -3.54
C ARG A 65 4.55 7.60 -4.46
N ASP A 66 3.62 8.38 -4.99
CA ASP A 66 2.69 7.94 -6.04
C ASP A 66 3.46 7.20 -7.15
N GLY A 67 3.46 5.86 -7.07
CA GLY A 67 3.98 4.93 -8.06
C GLY A 67 5.49 4.99 -8.39
N PRO A 68 5.97 3.97 -9.13
CA PRO A 68 7.34 3.93 -9.63
C PRO A 68 7.50 4.98 -10.73
N GLY A 69 8.07 6.13 -10.35
CA GLY A 69 8.72 7.03 -11.31
C GLY A 69 8.07 8.39 -11.47
N ARG A 70 8.34 9.29 -10.53
CA ARG A 70 8.62 10.70 -10.89
C ARG A 70 9.76 11.25 -10.07
N ALA A 71 10.97 10.67 -10.17
CA ALA A 71 12.15 11.54 -10.12
C ALA A 71 11.99 12.38 -11.40
N GLN A 72 11.99 13.70 -11.40
CA GLN A 72 12.84 14.65 -10.71
C GLN A 72 12.09 15.98 -10.54
#